data_AF-A0A934CTA0-F1
#
_entry.id   AF-A0A934CTA0-F1
#
_cell.length_a   1.000
_cell.length_b   1.000
_cell.length_c   1.000
_cell.angle_alpha   90.00
_cell.angle_beta   90.00
_cell.angle_gamma   90.00
#
_symmetry.space_group_name_H-M   'P 1'
#
loop_
_entity.id
_entity.type
_entity.pdbx_description
1 polymer ?
#
loop_
_entity_poly.entity_id
_entity_poly.type
_entity_poly.pdbx_seq_one_letter_code
_entity_poly.pdbx_strand_id
1 'polypeptide(L)'
;MFIAMDKSALGPIHYIWFAVVGTALAVAIVVLCIKEYAREWKHHQAIAKRLQIKAVEEKIKTLESELPSVKEEMKAKYEERLRMTRMIRAQVLASPVKIQQIQIDSLKRVDRCTTCHTGIENVDMKDQENPYKGHPGKYLQWHDIEKYGCTICHEGQGLSTDYMHAAHMPLRGLDRPWQKAVLSRYLIQSSCGKCHLDKEVPFAPLLSKGRDVIE
;
A
#
# COMPACT_ATOMS: atom_id res chain seq x y z
N MET A 1 22.16 -53.94 -5.83
CA MET A 1 23.08 -53.82 -6.98
C MET A 1 23.31 -52.33 -7.24
N PHE A 2 24.33 -51.76 -6.60
CA PHE A 2 24.72 -50.36 -6.85
C PHE A 2 25.60 -50.34 -8.09
N ILE A 3 25.13 -49.70 -9.17
CA ILE A 3 25.96 -49.45 -10.34
C ILE A 3 27.04 -48.45 -9.90
N ALA A 4 28.26 -48.94 -9.72
CA ALA A 4 29.41 -48.08 -9.48
C ALA A 4 29.64 -47.22 -10.74
N MET A 5 29.32 -45.94 -10.67
CA MET A 5 29.64 -44.99 -11.74
C MET A 5 31.16 -44.92 -11.87
N ASP A 6 31.67 -45.26 -13.05
CA ASP A 6 33.07 -45.13 -13.40
C ASP A 6 33.48 -43.65 -13.40
N LYS A 7 34.27 -43.26 -12.38
CA LYS A 7 34.76 -41.89 -12.20
C LYS A 7 35.82 -41.50 -13.24
N SER A 8 36.36 -42.45 -13.99
CA SER A 8 37.36 -42.19 -15.04
C SER A 8 36.77 -41.61 -16.32
N ALA A 9 35.45 -41.68 -16.50
CA ALA A 9 34.73 -41.14 -17.66
C ALA A 9 34.46 -39.60 -17.57
N LEU A 10 34.64 -38.99 -16.39
CA LEU A 10 34.37 -37.56 -16.17
C LEU A 10 35.67 -36.77 -16.26
N GLY A 11 36.00 -36.28 -17.47
CA GLY A 11 37.17 -35.41 -17.69
C GLY A 11 37.09 -34.08 -16.91
N PRO A 12 38.21 -33.32 -16.79
CA PRO A 12 38.30 -32.07 -16.02
C PRO A 12 37.22 -31.02 -16.36
N ILE A 13 36.72 -31.07 -17.60
CA ILE A 13 35.60 -30.28 -18.10
C ILE A 13 34.34 -30.42 -17.22
N HIS A 14 34.06 -31.61 -16.68
CA HIS A 14 32.88 -31.86 -15.87
C HIS A 14 32.96 -31.20 -14.50
N TYR A 15 34.15 -31.18 -13.88
CA TYR A 15 34.38 -30.48 -12.62
C TYR A 15 34.29 -28.96 -12.78
N ILE A 16 34.82 -28.43 -13.89
CA ILE A 16 34.70 -27.02 -14.24
C ILE A 16 33.22 -26.66 -14.45
N TRP A 17 32.47 -27.45 -15.22
CA TRP A 17 31.04 -27.25 -15.43
C TRP A 17 30.24 -27.28 -14.13
N PHE A 18 30.50 -28.26 -13.26
CA PHE A 18 29.85 -28.35 -11.96
C PHE A 18 30.14 -27.11 -11.10
N ALA A 19 31.40 -26.66 -11.05
CA ALA A 19 31.78 -25.47 -10.31
C ALA A 19 31.12 -24.20 -10.86
N VAL A 20 31.04 -24.05 -12.19
CA VAL A 20 30.40 -22.90 -12.85
C VAL A 20 28.91 -22.87 -12.56
N VAL A 21 28.19 -23.98 -12.80
CA VAL A 21 26.73 -24.05 -12.58
C VAL A 21 26.39 -23.90 -11.10
N GLY A 22 27.15 -24.55 -10.21
CA GLY A 22 26.98 -24.43 -8.76
C GLY A 22 27.18 -23.00 -8.28
N THR A 23 28.21 -22.31 -8.77
CA THR A 23 28.46 -20.90 -8.46
C THR A 23 27.33 -20.01 -8.99
N ALA A 24 26.89 -20.22 -10.23
CA ALA A 24 25.80 -19.45 -10.82
C ALA A 24 24.49 -19.61 -10.04
N LEU A 25 24.16 -20.84 -9.61
CA LEU A 25 23.00 -21.12 -8.78
C LEU A 25 23.10 -20.44 -7.41
N ALA A 26 24.27 -20.52 -6.75
CA ALA A 26 24.50 -19.86 -5.47
C ALA A 26 24.33 -18.34 -5.58
N VAL A 27 24.89 -17.72 -6.61
CA VAL A 27 24.71 -16.29 -6.90
C VAL A 27 23.24 -15.97 -7.14
N ALA A 28 22.53 -16.77 -7.94
CA ALA A 28 21.10 -16.56 -8.19
C ALA A 28 20.26 -16.62 -6.90
N ILE A 29 20.52 -17.59 -6.01
CA ILE A 29 19.85 -17.69 -4.71
C ILE A 29 20.15 -16.44 -3.86
N VAL A 30 21.41 -16.00 -3.78
CA VAL A 30 21.78 -14.78 -3.04
C VAL A 30 21.03 -13.57 -3.60
N VAL A 31 20.98 -13.41 -4.92
CA VAL A 31 20.23 -12.33 -5.57
C VAL A 31 18.73 -12.40 -5.25
N LEU A 32 18.12 -13.59 -5.27
CA LEU A 32 16.72 -13.78 -4.93
C LEU A 32 16.44 -13.44 -3.47
N CYS A 33 17.30 -13.87 -2.54
CA CYS A 33 17.21 -13.52 -1.13
C CYS A 33 17.32 -12.01 -0.91
N ILE A 34 18.24 -11.33 -1.62
CA ILE A 34 18.38 -9.87 -1.55
C ILE A 34 17.11 -9.20 -2.08
N LYS A 35 16.58 -9.65 -3.23
CA LYS A 35 15.34 -9.11 -3.80
C LYS A 35 14.13 -9.29 -2.89
N GLU A 36 14.00 -10.45 -2.24
CA GLU A 36 12.91 -10.71 -1.30
C GLU A 36 13.09 -9.96 0.03
N TYR A 37 14.34 -9.75 0.46
CA TYR A 37 14.63 -8.93 1.63
C TYR A 37 14.35 -7.45 1.37
N ALA A 38 14.77 -6.91 0.22
CA ALA A 38 14.70 -5.49 -0.14
C ALA A 38 13.47 -5.15 -1.00
N ARG A 39 12.32 -5.77 -0.73
CA ARG A 39 11.06 -5.51 -1.45
C ARG A 39 10.64 -4.04 -1.32
N GLU A 40 10.15 -3.49 -2.43
CA GLU A 40 9.75 -2.08 -2.60
C GLU A 40 8.82 -1.59 -1.48
N TRP A 41 7.79 -2.37 -1.11
CA TRP A 41 6.83 -1.99 -0.08
C TRP A 41 7.45 -1.70 1.30
N LYS A 42 8.55 -2.37 1.68
CA LYS A 42 9.23 -2.13 2.96
C LYS A 42 9.83 -0.72 3.01
N HIS A 43 10.31 -0.24 1.87
CA HIS A 43 10.84 1.11 1.73
C HIS A 43 9.75 2.16 1.95
N HIS A 44 8.57 1.95 1.34
CA HIS A 44 7.42 2.84 1.53
C HIS A 44 6.95 2.87 2.99
N GLN A 45 6.86 1.73 3.67
CA GLN A 45 6.50 1.72 5.10
C GLN A 45 7.53 2.44 5.97
N ALA A 46 8.81 2.29 5.68
CA ALA A 46 9.86 3.00 6.40
C ALA A 46 9.76 4.53 6.23
N ILE A 47 9.49 5.01 5.00
CA ILE A 47 9.29 6.44 4.73
C ILE A 47 8.00 6.94 5.41
N ALA A 48 6.88 6.25 5.23
CA ALA A 48 5.61 6.64 5.80
C ALA A 48 5.68 6.73 7.33
N LYS A 49 6.35 5.78 7.98
CA LYS A 49 6.58 5.81 9.44
C LYS A 49 7.37 7.03 9.87
N ARG A 50 8.42 7.43 9.13
CA ARG A 50 9.18 8.66 9.42
C ARG A 50 8.31 9.91 9.28
N LEU A 51 7.50 9.99 8.22
CA LEU A 51 6.58 11.12 7.99
C LEU A 51 5.52 11.22 9.08
N GLN A 52 4.94 10.09 9.49
CA GLN A 52 3.97 10.03 10.58
C GLN A 52 4.59 10.44 11.92
N ILE A 53 5.79 9.94 12.25
CA ILE A 53 6.50 10.35 13.48
C ILE A 53 6.72 11.85 13.48
N LYS A 54 7.25 12.41 12.38
CA LYS A 54 7.51 13.85 12.26
C LYS A 54 6.22 14.67 12.46
N ALA A 55 5.13 14.29 11.79
CA ALA A 55 3.86 14.99 11.92
C ALA A 55 3.29 14.94 13.34
N VAL A 56 3.41 13.80 14.03
CA VAL A 56 2.95 13.65 15.42
C VAL A 56 3.84 14.43 16.38
N GLU A 57 5.17 14.44 16.17
CA GLU A 57 6.11 15.22 17.00
C GLU A 57 5.91 16.72 16.85
N GLU A 58 5.65 17.22 15.64
CA GLU A 58 5.29 18.62 15.42
C GLU A 58 4.02 18.99 16.18
N LYS A 59 2.99 18.13 16.15
CA LYS A 59 1.75 18.33 16.93
C LYS A 59 1.99 18.35 18.43
N ILE A 60 2.81 17.43 18.95
CA ILE A 60 3.19 17.41 20.38
C ILE A 60 3.84 18.73 20.76
N LYS A 61 4.81 19.20 19.96
CA LYS A 61 5.51 20.46 20.19
C LYS A 61 4.55 21.66 20.18
N THR A 62 3.62 21.71 19.23
CA THR A 62 2.60 22.75 19.17
C THR A 62 1.71 22.73 20.43
N LEU A 63 1.18 21.57 20.80
CA LEU A 63 0.33 21.44 21.99
C LEU A 63 1.06 21.81 23.28
N GLU A 64 2.32 21.42 23.42
CA GLU A 64 3.17 21.78 24.58
C GLU A 64 3.42 23.29 24.63
N SER A 65 3.60 23.96 23.49
CA SER A 65 3.80 25.40 23.43
C SER A 65 2.52 26.20 23.73
N GLU A 66 1.35 25.67 23.39
CA GLU A 66 0.05 26.31 23.64
C GLU A 66 -0.42 26.09 25.08
N LEU A 67 -0.06 24.96 25.72
CA LEU A 67 -0.57 24.57 27.03
C LEU A 67 -0.49 25.68 28.11
N PRO A 68 0.59 26.48 28.23
CA PRO A 68 0.67 27.55 29.23
C PRO A 68 -0.31 28.71 29.00
N SER A 69 -0.74 28.96 27.75
CA SER A 69 -1.63 30.07 27.38
C SER A 69 -3.10 29.65 27.28
N VAL A 70 -3.40 28.36 27.41
CA VAL A 70 -4.77 27.83 27.41
C VAL A 70 -5.49 28.18 28.71
N LYS A 71 -6.74 28.65 28.58
CA LYS A 71 -7.63 28.94 29.71
C LYS A 71 -7.75 27.74 30.66
N GLU A 72 -7.84 28.00 31.95
CA GLU A 72 -7.92 26.96 33.00
C GLU A 72 -9.00 25.90 32.71
N GLU A 73 -10.19 26.36 32.28
CA GLU A 73 -11.33 25.51 31.92
C GLU A 73 -11.04 24.52 30.77
N MET A 74 -10.07 24.83 29.91
CA MET A 74 -9.69 24.03 28.75
C MET A 74 -8.41 23.21 28.95
N LYS A 75 -7.67 23.44 30.05
CA LYS A 75 -6.37 22.78 30.29
C LYS A 75 -6.50 21.26 30.33
N ALA A 76 -7.47 20.72 31.09
CA ALA A 76 -7.69 19.28 31.17
C ALA A 76 -7.92 18.63 29.78
N LYS A 77 -8.67 19.31 28.90
CA LYS A 77 -8.91 18.84 27.53
C LYS A 77 -7.64 18.88 26.67
N TYR A 78 -6.81 19.90 26.85
CA TYR A 78 -5.53 20.04 26.16
C TYR A 78 -4.51 18.99 26.63
N GLU A 79 -4.43 18.74 27.93
CA GLU A 79 -3.59 17.70 28.52
C GLU A 79 -3.99 16.31 28.03
N GLU A 80 -5.29 16.01 27.98
CA GLU A 80 -5.76 14.75 27.42
C GLU A 80 -5.45 14.63 25.92
N ARG A 81 -5.60 15.71 25.15
CA ARG A 81 -5.17 15.73 23.74
C ARG A 81 -3.67 15.47 23.59
N LEU A 82 -2.84 16.08 24.44
CA LEU A 82 -1.39 15.87 24.45
C LEU A 82 -1.06 14.42 24.82
N ARG A 83 -1.70 13.85 25.84
CA ARG A 83 -1.59 12.44 26.23
C ARG A 83 -1.97 11.51 25.08
N MET A 84 -3.11 11.74 24.43
CA MET A 84 -3.54 10.97 23.25
C MET A 84 -2.52 11.07 22.11
N THR A 85 -1.99 12.27 21.84
CA THR A 85 -1.00 12.47 20.77
C THR A 85 0.31 11.74 21.08
N ARG A 86 0.76 11.72 22.34
CA ARG A 86 1.90 10.92 22.78
C ARG A 86 1.67 9.41 22.63
N MET A 87 0.44 8.93 22.91
CA MET A 87 0.08 7.53 22.67
C MET A 87 0.09 7.19 21.17
N ILE A 88 -0.41 8.07 20.31
CA ILE A 88 -0.33 7.90 18.85
C ILE A 88 1.13 7.79 18.41
N ARG A 89 2.04 8.63 18.94
CA ARG A 89 3.48 8.53 18.64
C ARG A 89 4.03 7.15 19.02
N ALA A 90 3.70 6.67 20.22
CA ALA A 90 4.13 5.35 20.69
C ALA A 90 3.57 4.23 19.80
N GLN A 91 2.31 4.33 19.36
CA GLN A 91 1.69 3.37 18.45
C GLN A 91 2.37 3.35 17.08
N VAL A 92 2.68 4.51 16.50
CA VAL A 92 3.41 4.60 15.22
C VAL A 92 4.81 3.98 15.36
N LEU A 93 5.52 4.26 16.45
CA LEU A 93 6.83 3.65 16.74
C LEU A 93 6.75 2.12 16.89
N ALA A 94 5.72 1.62 17.56
CA ALA A 94 5.49 0.18 17.76
C ALA A 94 4.93 -0.52 16.51
N SER A 95 4.42 0.22 15.52
CA SER A 95 3.80 -0.36 14.32
C SER A 95 4.84 -1.18 13.53
N PRO A 96 4.58 -2.49 13.31
CA PRO A 96 5.52 -3.38 12.63
C PRO A 96 5.50 -3.17 11.11
N VAL A 97 6.64 -3.43 10.48
CA VAL A 97 6.74 -3.50 9.01
C VAL A 97 6.19 -4.85 8.56
N LYS A 98 5.01 -4.84 7.93
CA LYS A 98 4.33 -6.05 7.48
C LYS A 98 3.43 -5.76 6.27
N ILE A 99 3.16 -6.80 5.49
CA ILE A 99 2.10 -6.74 4.49
C ILE A 99 0.76 -6.57 5.21
N GLN A 100 0.00 -5.56 4.80
CA GLN A 100 -1.37 -5.37 5.24
C GLN A 100 -2.26 -6.03 4.20
N GLN A 101 -3.03 -7.03 4.59
CA GLN A 101 -3.96 -7.72 3.71
C GLN A 101 -5.37 -7.60 4.27
N ILE A 102 -6.26 -7.07 3.43
CA ILE A 102 -7.69 -6.97 3.67
C ILE A 102 -8.36 -8.03 2.80
N GLN A 103 -9.08 -8.95 3.43
CA GLN A 103 -9.85 -10.00 2.77
C GLN A 103 -11.32 -9.58 2.78
N ILE A 104 -11.92 -9.37 1.61
CA ILE A 104 -13.31 -8.94 1.47
C ILE A 104 -14.11 -10.05 0.78
N ASP A 105 -14.62 -10.99 1.56
CA ASP A 105 -15.30 -12.18 1.04
C ASP A 105 -16.61 -11.84 0.31
N SER A 106 -17.37 -10.85 0.80
CA SER A 106 -18.62 -10.39 0.19
C SER A 106 -18.43 -9.87 -1.24
N LEU A 107 -17.26 -9.29 -1.54
CA LEU A 107 -16.89 -8.78 -2.86
C LEU A 107 -15.90 -9.68 -3.60
N LYS A 108 -15.54 -10.84 -3.02
CA LYS A 108 -14.54 -11.78 -3.52
C LYS A 108 -13.23 -11.08 -3.91
N ARG A 109 -12.75 -10.20 -3.05
CA ARG A 109 -11.58 -9.34 -3.28
C ARG A 109 -10.55 -9.52 -2.17
N VAL A 110 -9.28 -9.44 -2.55
CA VAL A 110 -8.16 -9.31 -1.62
C VAL A 110 -7.39 -8.05 -1.96
N ASP A 111 -7.09 -7.25 -0.95
CA ASP A 111 -6.47 -5.95 -1.12
C ASP A 111 -5.25 -5.80 -0.20
N ARG A 112 -4.13 -5.36 -0.76
CA ARG A 112 -2.88 -5.08 -0.06
C ARG A 112 -2.38 -3.67 -0.31
N CYS A 113 -3.19 -2.79 -0.90
CA CYS A 113 -2.80 -1.41 -1.23
C CYS A 113 -2.35 -0.63 0.01
N THR A 114 -2.97 -0.86 1.17
CA THR A 114 -2.58 -0.26 2.46
C THR A 114 -1.22 -0.70 2.97
N THR A 115 -0.56 -1.68 2.32
CA THR A 115 0.85 -2.01 2.60
C THR A 115 1.76 -0.85 2.24
N CYS A 116 1.56 -0.18 1.10
CA CYS A 116 2.35 0.99 0.69
C CYS A 116 1.62 2.31 1.04
N HIS A 117 0.29 2.32 0.95
CA HIS A 117 -0.57 3.48 1.23
C HIS A 117 -0.97 3.56 2.71
N THR A 118 -0.02 3.42 3.63
CA THR A 118 -0.30 3.38 5.08
C THR A 118 -0.85 4.69 5.65
N GLY A 119 -0.72 5.79 4.91
CA GLY A 119 -1.25 7.10 5.29
C GLY A 119 -2.70 7.34 4.88
N ILE A 120 -3.34 6.41 4.16
CA ILE A 120 -4.60 6.66 3.46
C ILE A 120 -5.77 7.06 4.38
N GLU A 121 -5.83 6.51 5.58
CA GLU A 121 -6.88 6.85 6.57
C GLU A 121 -6.50 8.06 7.45
N ASN A 122 -5.23 8.49 7.41
CA ASN A 122 -4.76 9.59 8.23
C ASN A 122 -4.99 10.94 7.53
N VAL A 123 -5.98 11.68 8.04
CA VAL A 123 -6.32 13.03 7.55
C VAL A 123 -5.17 14.04 7.62
N ASP A 124 -4.20 13.81 8.51
CA ASP A 124 -3.01 14.67 8.65
C ASP A 124 -1.97 14.43 7.54
N MET A 125 -2.10 13.32 6.80
CA MET A 125 -1.22 13.01 5.68
C MET A 125 -1.73 13.61 4.36
N LYS A 126 -2.78 14.43 4.37
CA LYS A 126 -3.38 15.01 3.15
C LYS A 126 -2.42 15.84 2.31
N ASP A 127 -1.36 16.40 2.90
CA ASP A 127 -0.40 17.27 2.23
C ASP A 127 0.86 16.52 1.77
N GLN A 128 0.94 15.21 2.04
CA GLN A 128 2.05 14.37 1.60
C GLN A 128 1.92 13.99 0.11
N GLU A 129 3.01 13.50 -0.47
CA GLU A 129 3.01 12.94 -1.82
C GLU A 129 2.50 11.50 -1.83
N ASN A 130 2.04 11.03 -2.99
CA ASN A 130 1.73 9.60 -3.16
C ASN A 130 3.03 8.79 -3.05
N PRO A 131 3.02 7.61 -2.39
CA PRO A 131 1.85 6.90 -1.86
C PRO A 131 1.45 7.23 -0.42
N TYR A 132 2.10 8.19 0.25
CA TYR A 132 1.93 8.50 1.68
C TYR A 132 0.72 9.39 1.98
N LYS A 133 0.13 9.96 0.94
CA LYS A 133 -0.99 10.89 1.03
C LYS A 133 -2.24 10.26 1.64
N GLY A 134 -2.91 11.03 2.50
CA GLY A 134 -4.24 10.68 3.02
C GLY A 134 -5.32 10.71 1.93
N HIS A 135 -6.41 9.96 2.13
CA HIS A 135 -7.49 9.86 1.16
C HIS A 135 -8.17 11.23 0.96
N PRO A 136 -8.40 11.66 -0.29
CA PRO A 136 -9.10 12.91 -0.55
C PRO A 136 -10.60 12.79 -0.21
N GLY A 137 -11.20 13.86 0.31
CA GLY A 137 -12.64 13.92 0.57
C GLY A 137 -13.10 13.01 1.72
N LYS A 138 -14.40 12.70 1.75
CA LYS A 138 -15.05 11.96 2.85
C LYS A 138 -15.47 10.54 2.48
N TYR A 139 -15.02 10.01 1.34
CA TYR A 139 -15.52 8.74 0.79
C TYR A 139 -15.34 7.56 1.76
N LEU A 140 -14.22 7.50 2.49
CA LEU A 140 -13.94 6.44 3.47
C LEU A 140 -14.86 6.49 4.69
N GLN A 141 -15.58 7.59 4.94
CA GLN A 141 -16.60 7.65 6.00
C GLN A 141 -17.83 6.80 5.68
N TRP A 142 -18.12 6.60 4.39
CA TRP A 142 -19.23 5.77 3.91
C TRP A 142 -18.76 4.41 3.39
N HIS A 143 -17.51 4.34 2.91
CA HIS A 143 -16.90 3.14 2.35
C HIS A 143 -15.61 2.79 3.10
N ASP A 144 -15.79 2.13 4.23
CA ASP A 144 -14.69 1.59 5.03
C ASP A 144 -13.81 0.66 4.20
N ILE A 145 -12.49 0.89 4.23
CA ILE A 145 -11.53 0.09 3.47
C ILE A 145 -11.55 -1.39 3.87
N GLU A 146 -11.89 -1.71 5.13
CA GLU A 146 -11.95 -3.11 5.57
C GLU A 146 -13.14 -3.86 4.96
N LYS A 147 -14.20 -3.14 4.56
CA LYS A 147 -15.41 -3.72 3.98
C LYS A 147 -15.43 -3.71 2.46
N TYR A 148 -14.74 -2.76 1.85
CA TYR A 148 -14.81 -2.52 0.40
C TYR A 148 -13.48 -2.71 -0.32
N GLY A 149 -12.35 -2.52 0.37
CA GLY A 149 -11.02 -2.47 -0.24
C GLY A 149 -10.81 -1.22 -1.10
N CYS A 150 -9.58 -1.03 -1.56
CA CYS A 150 -9.19 0.05 -2.45
C CYS A 150 -9.59 -0.27 -3.90
N THR A 151 -9.36 -1.50 -4.32
CA THR A 151 -9.50 -1.91 -5.72
C THR A 151 -10.95 -1.94 -6.22
N ILE A 152 -11.98 -1.92 -5.36
CA ILE A 152 -13.37 -1.83 -5.82
C ILE A 152 -13.64 -0.47 -6.48
N CYS A 153 -13.05 0.60 -5.93
CA CYS A 153 -13.12 1.95 -6.47
C CYS A 153 -12.03 2.20 -7.50
N HIS A 154 -10.80 1.81 -7.18
CA HIS A 154 -9.61 2.16 -7.94
C HIS A 154 -9.21 1.16 -9.02
N GLU A 155 -9.79 -0.04 -9.05
CA GLU A 155 -9.30 -1.18 -9.87
C GLU A 155 -7.81 -1.49 -9.59
N GLY A 156 -7.08 -2.06 -10.57
CA GLY A 156 -5.72 -2.54 -10.38
C GLY A 156 -5.64 -3.97 -9.83
N GLN A 157 -4.46 -4.34 -9.33
CA GLN A 157 -4.19 -5.65 -8.76
C GLN A 157 -3.95 -5.56 -7.25
N GLY A 158 -4.96 -5.94 -6.47
CA GLY A 158 -4.96 -5.84 -5.02
C GLY A 158 -3.98 -6.77 -4.30
N LEU A 159 -3.55 -7.88 -4.91
CA LEU A 159 -2.59 -8.81 -4.30
C LEU A 159 -1.12 -8.37 -4.41
N SER A 160 -0.84 -7.37 -5.25
CA SER A 160 0.52 -6.92 -5.50
C SER A 160 1.08 -6.12 -4.32
N THR A 161 2.39 -6.17 -4.16
CA THR A 161 3.17 -5.39 -3.18
C THR A 161 4.31 -4.61 -3.84
N ASP A 162 4.21 -4.39 -5.15
CA ASP A 162 5.13 -3.55 -5.93
C ASP A 162 4.35 -2.71 -6.95
N TYR A 163 4.95 -1.59 -7.35
CA TYR A 163 4.26 -0.54 -8.11
C TYR A 163 3.76 -1.02 -9.48
N MET A 164 4.59 -1.78 -10.18
CA MET A 164 4.28 -2.24 -11.54
C MET A 164 3.22 -3.33 -11.54
N HIS A 165 3.35 -4.34 -10.66
CA HIS A 165 2.39 -5.44 -10.59
C HIS A 165 1.09 -5.03 -9.90
N ALA A 166 1.04 -3.91 -9.17
CA ALA A 166 -0.21 -3.31 -8.69
C ALA A 166 -1.02 -2.64 -9.82
N ALA A 167 -0.45 -2.60 -11.03
CA ALA A 167 -1.05 -2.01 -12.24
C ALA A 167 -1.23 -0.49 -12.15
N HIS A 168 -0.32 0.22 -11.48
CA HIS A 168 -0.32 1.69 -11.47
C HIS A 168 -0.01 2.32 -12.82
N MET A 169 0.67 1.58 -13.71
CA MET A 169 0.96 2.01 -15.07
C MET A 169 0.17 1.17 -16.08
N PRO A 170 -0.37 1.78 -17.16
CA PRO A 170 -0.92 1.04 -18.28
C PRO A 170 0.23 0.32 -18.98
N LEU A 171 0.40 -0.98 -18.70
CA LEU A 171 1.37 -1.81 -19.41
C LEU A 171 0.99 -1.84 -20.90
N ARG A 172 1.86 -1.29 -21.76
CA ARG A 172 1.74 -1.39 -23.22
C ARG A 172 2.46 -2.67 -23.66
N GLY A 173 1.78 -3.55 -24.40
CA GLY A 173 2.38 -4.77 -24.97
C GLY A 173 1.60 -6.06 -24.67
N LEU A 174 2.17 -7.19 -25.07
CA LEU A 174 1.65 -8.55 -24.83
C LEU A 174 1.77 -9.00 -23.36
N ASP A 175 2.59 -8.34 -22.55
CA ASP A 175 2.77 -8.62 -21.12
C ASP A 175 1.73 -7.88 -20.26
N ARG A 176 0.43 -8.10 -20.54
CA ARG A 176 -0.65 -7.68 -19.63
C ARG A 176 -1.06 -8.85 -18.73
N PRO A 177 -0.44 -9.06 -17.56
CA PRO A 177 -0.96 -10.02 -16.59
C PRO A 177 -2.30 -9.57 -15.97
N TRP A 178 -2.69 -8.29 -16.11
CA TRP A 178 -3.84 -7.71 -15.41
C TRP A 178 -4.88 -7.13 -16.38
N GLN A 179 -6.16 -7.46 -16.14
CA GLN A 179 -7.27 -6.99 -16.97
C GLN A 179 -7.59 -5.49 -16.79
N LYS A 180 -7.26 -4.91 -15.63
CA LYS A 180 -7.60 -3.52 -15.29
C LYS A 180 -6.42 -2.82 -14.62
N ALA A 181 -6.02 -1.68 -15.16
CA ALA A 181 -5.08 -0.77 -14.50
C ALA A 181 -5.78 -0.02 -13.35
N VAL A 182 -4.99 0.52 -12.44
CA VAL A 182 -5.49 1.49 -11.46
C VAL A 182 -6.07 2.68 -12.22
N LEU A 183 -7.33 2.99 -11.95
CA LEU A 183 -8.07 4.04 -12.62
C LEU A 183 -7.42 5.40 -12.37
N SER A 184 -7.37 6.21 -13.42
CA SER A 184 -7.03 7.61 -13.29
C SER A 184 -8.10 8.34 -12.47
N ARG A 185 -7.73 9.51 -11.91
CA ARG A 185 -8.64 10.37 -11.14
C ARG A 185 -9.96 10.65 -11.87
N TYR A 186 -9.94 10.74 -13.20
CA TYR A 186 -11.11 11.06 -14.01
C TYR A 186 -12.06 9.88 -14.21
N LEU A 187 -11.57 8.65 -14.09
CA LEU A 187 -12.36 7.44 -14.29
C LEU A 187 -12.84 6.81 -12.99
N ILE A 188 -12.33 7.24 -11.84
CA ILE A 188 -12.65 6.58 -10.56
C ILE A 188 -14.14 6.58 -10.23
N GLN A 189 -14.88 7.63 -10.61
CA GLN A 189 -16.32 7.73 -10.37
C GLN A 189 -17.12 6.71 -11.18
N SER A 190 -16.58 6.17 -12.28
CA SER A 190 -17.23 5.08 -13.02
C SER A 190 -17.43 3.83 -12.16
N SER A 191 -16.55 3.60 -11.17
CA SER A 191 -16.68 2.47 -10.24
C SER A 191 -17.86 2.63 -9.27
N CYS A 192 -18.35 3.84 -9.00
CA CYS A 192 -19.51 4.05 -8.13
C CYS A 192 -20.77 3.36 -8.69
N GLY A 193 -20.87 3.27 -10.02
CA GLY A 193 -21.97 2.64 -10.74
C GLY A 193 -22.05 1.11 -10.59
N LYS A 194 -21.03 0.47 -9.98
CA LYS A 194 -21.08 -0.96 -9.65
C LYS A 194 -22.14 -1.31 -8.61
N CYS A 195 -22.47 -0.34 -7.74
CA CYS A 195 -23.45 -0.51 -6.67
C CYS A 195 -24.55 0.56 -6.73
N HIS A 196 -24.21 1.82 -7.02
CA HIS A 196 -25.18 2.91 -7.10
C HIS A 196 -25.77 2.99 -8.51
N LEU A 197 -26.97 2.41 -8.67
CA LEU A 197 -27.66 2.31 -9.96
C LEU A 197 -28.52 3.52 -10.31
N ASP A 198 -28.79 4.38 -9.33
CA ASP A 198 -29.61 5.60 -9.51
C ASP A 198 -28.95 6.58 -10.49
N LYS A 199 -29.77 7.32 -11.24
CA LYS A 199 -29.29 8.29 -12.23
C LYS A 199 -28.33 9.32 -11.61
N GLU A 200 -28.66 9.81 -10.42
CA GLU A 200 -27.81 10.73 -9.67
C GLU A 200 -27.12 10.03 -8.50
N VAL A 201 -25.79 10.13 -8.44
CA VAL A 201 -24.99 9.58 -7.34
C VAL A 201 -24.28 10.72 -6.58
N PRO A 202 -24.53 10.90 -5.27
CA PRO A 202 -23.88 11.93 -4.48
C PRO A 202 -22.36 11.86 -4.55
N PHE A 203 -21.72 13.03 -4.69
CA PHE A 203 -20.27 13.16 -4.82
C PHE A 203 -19.63 12.45 -6.03
N ALA A 204 -20.43 11.97 -7.00
CA ALA A 204 -19.96 11.35 -8.23
C ALA A 204 -20.54 12.00 -9.51
N PRO A 205 -20.38 13.33 -9.72
CA PRO A 205 -21.00 14.05 -10.83
C PRO A 205 -20.53 13.60 -12.22
N LEU A 206 -19.31 13.08 -12.37
CA LEU A 206 -18.81 12.56 -13.65
C LEU A 206 -19.51 11.26 -14.03
N LEU A 207 -19.90 10.43 -13.05
CA LEU A 207 -20.71 9.25 -13.31
C LEU A 207 -22.10 9.65 -13.79
N SER A 208 -22.78 10.54 -13.04
CA SER A 208 -24.12 11.01 -13.41
C SER A 208 -24.12 11.62 -14.81
N LYS A 209 -23.16 12.51 -15.10
CA LYS A 209 -22.98 13.10 -16.43
C LYS A 209 -22.71 12.05 -17.51
N GLY A 210 -21.95 11.00 -17.19
CA GLY A 210 -21.70 9.89 -18.11
C GLY A 210 -22.98 9.13 -18.47
N ARG A 211 -23.88 8.95 -17.50
CA ARG A 211 -25.20 8.32 -17.71
C ARG A 211 -26.10 9.19 -18.58
N ASP A 212 -26.15 10.50 -18.32
CA ASP A 212 -26.97 11.45 -19.09
C ASP A 212 -26.64 11.51 -20.60
N VAL A 213 -25.45 11.07 -21.00
CA VAL A 213 -25.03 11.06 -22.42
C VAL A 213 -25.42 9.75 -23.11
N ILE A 214 -25.71 8.68 -22.35
CA ILE A 214 -26.00 7.34 -22.88
C ILE A 214 -27.50 7.00 -22.77
N GLU A 215 -28.18 7.51 -21.72
CA GLU A 215 -29.60 7.34 -21.44
C GLU A 215 -30.44 8.51 -21.97
#